data_AF-A0A945W6Z6-F1
#
_entry.id   AF-A0A945W6Z6-F1
#
_cell.length_a   1.000
_cell.length_b   1.000
_cell.length_c   1.000
_cell.angle_alpha   90.00
_cell.angle_beta   90.00
_cell.angle_gamma   90.00
#
_symmetry.space_group_name_H-M   'P 1'
#
loop_
_entity.id
_entity.type
_entity.pdbx_description
1 polymer ?
#
loop_
_entity_poly.entity_id
_entity_poly.type
_entity_poly.pdbx_seq_one_letter_code
_entity_poly.pdbx_strand_id
1 'polypeptide(L)'
;MNQDTLKFATNMDNHVTLLFDTPQTGTNSYGEWFRYGCEHDGEEKSFFATGFLRSKLEGYGKGAKLNIRKEEVSGGKVGWNVIPAEGTAIKTTKDVPAMRQQRQVTQDDRTLDIHKQVCLKLAIESMGIVESLDIAEVTRRMKALQLILDGEVDTPEGKNQANGDDELPF
;
A
#
# COMPACT_ATOMS: atom_id res chain seq x y z
N MET A 1 -28.77 12.80 -23.94
CA MET A 1 -28.42 13.57 -22.74
C MET A 1 -26.93 13.84 -22.80
N ASN A 2 -26.53 15.10 -23.06
CA ASN A 2 -25.12 15.52 -22.97
C ASN A 2 -24.78 15.57 -21.49
N GLN A 3 -24.19 14.51 -20.95
CA GLN A 3 -23.60 14.55 -19.62
C GLN A 3 -22.18 15.07 -19.79
N ASP A 4 -21.95 16.30 -19.33
CA ASP A 4 -20.63 16.91 -19.31
C ASP A 4 -19.61 15.97 -18.65
N THR A 5 -18.47 15.79 -19.32
CA THR A 5 -17.42 14.91 -18.84
C THR A 5 -16.46 15.70 -17.95
N LEU A 6 -16.45 15.41 -16.65
CA LEU A 6 -15.50 15.95 -15.70
C LEU A 6 -14.10 15.45 -16.04
N LYS A 7 -13.17 16.39 -16.24
CA LYS A 7 -11.76 16.12 -16.46
C LYS A 7 -10.96 16.58 -15.25
N PHE A 8 -10.18 15.67 -14.68
CA PHE A 8 -9.32 15.98 -13.54
C PHE A 8 -8.03 16.66 -14.00
N ALA A 9 -7.85 17.92 -13.60
CA ALA A 9 -6.60 18.62 -13.73
C ALA A 9 -5.56 18.09 -12.73
N THR A 10 -4.28 18.15 -13.11
CA THR A 10 -3.19 17.66 -12.26
C THR A 10 -3.03 18.56 -11.02
N ASN A 11 -2.81 17.93 -9.87
CA ASN A 11 -2.64 18.51 -8.53
C ASN A 11 -3.82 19.34 -8.01
N MET A 12 -5.00 19.24 -8.64
CA MET A 12 -6.22 19.90 -8.20
C MET A 12 -7.16 18.96 -7.46
N ASP A 13 -7.74 19.47 -6.39
CA ASP A 13 -8.80 18.83 -5.62
C ASP A 13 -10.13 18.93 -6.40
N ASN A 14 -10.86 17.82 -6.46
CA ASN A 14 -12.15 17.74 -7.12
C ASN A 14 -13.12 17.03 -6.19
N HIS A 15 -13.95 17.82 -5.51
CA HIS A 15 -15.01 17.31 -4.66
C HIS A 15 -16.15 16.80 -5.52
N VAL A 16 -16.42 15.50 -5.43
CA VAL A 16 -17.45 14.82 -6.20
C VAL A 16 -18.34 14.00 -5.29
N THR A 17 -19.63 13.95 -5.60
CA THR A 17 -20.57 13.02 -4.95
C THR A 17 -20.97 11.95 -5.95
N LEU A 18 -20.72 10.68 -5.65
CA LEU A 18 -21.10 9.59 -6.55
C LEU A 18 -22.62 9.47 -6.64
N LEU A 19 -23.17 9.43 -7.86
CA LEU A 19 -24.62 9.34 -8.09
C LEU A 19 -25.11 7.90 -8.29
N PHE A 20 -24.19 6.97 -8.54
CA PHE A 20 -24.47 5.56 -8.80
C PHE A 20 -23.62 4.66 -7.91
N ASP A 21 -24.15 3.49 -7.61
CA ASP A 21 -23.45 2.45 -6.82
C ASP A 21 -22.43 1.67 -7.63
N THR A 22 -22.64 1.57 -8.93
CA THR A 22 -21.78 0.86 -9.87
C THR A 22 -21.50 1.75 -11.07
N PRO A 23 -20.27 1.74 -11.60
CA PRO A 23 -19.98 2.44 -12.84
C PRO A 23 -20.74 1.82 -14.02
N GLN A 24 -21.06 2.64 -15.01
CA GLN A 24 -21.41 2.14 -16.33
C GLN A 24 -20.16 1.57 -16.98
N THR A 25 -20.27 0.39 -17.57
CA THR A 25 -19.15 -0.30 -18.20
C THR A 25 -19.43 -0.58 -19.65
N GLY A 26 -18.40 -0.62 -20.46
CA GLY A 26 -18.49 -1.10 -21.84
C GLY A 26 -17.11 -1.38 -22.41
N THR A 27 -17.09 -1.83 -23.66
CA THR A 27 -15.85 -2.19 -24.35
C THR A 27 -15.79 -1.44 -25.68
N ASN A 28 -14.63 -0.90 -26.02
CA ASN A 28 -14.35 -0.32 -27.32
C ASN A 28 -13.01 -0.85 -27.85
N SER A 29 -12.56 -0.34 -29.00
CA SER A 29 -11.28 -0.74 -29.62
C SER A 29 -10.04 -0.47 -28.77
N TYR A 30 -10.16 0.33 -27.69
CA TYR A 30 -9.09 0.67 -26.77
C TYR A 30 -9.17 -0.09 -25.43
N GLY A 31 -10.17 -0.96 -25.27
CA GLY A 31 -10.37 -1.79 -24.09
C GLY A 31 -11.68 -1.50 -23.35
N GLU A 32 -11.74 -1.99 -22.11
CA GLU A 32 -12.87 -1.74 -21.21
C GLU A 32 -12.81 -0.33 -20.63
N TRP A 33 -13.95 0.34 -20.60
CA TRP A 33 -14.11 1.65 -19.98
C TRP A 33 -15.08 1.58 -18.81
N PHE A 34 -14.81 2.39 -17.78
CA PHE A 34 -15.63 2.53 -16.59
C PHE A 34 -16.03 3.99 -16.44
N ARG A 35 -17.33 4.28 -16.49
CA ARG A 35 -17.89 5.63 -16.41
C ARG A 35 -18.70 5.79 -15.13
N TYR A 36 -18.29 6.74 -14.31
CA TYR A 36 -18.99 7.09 -13.08
C TYR A 36 -19.80 8.37 -13.31
N GLY A 37 -21.06 8.38 -12.84
CA GLY A 37 -21.82 9.61 -12.71
C GLY A 37 -21.57 10.23 -11.34
N CYS A 38 -21.28 11.52 -11.31
CA CYS A 38 -21.03 12.26 -10.08
C CYS A 38 -21.59 13.68 -10.14
N GLU A 39 -21.98 14.21 -8.98
CA GLU A 39 -22.24 15.64 -8.83
C GLU A 39 -20.94 16.35 -8.49
N HIS A 40 -20.62 17.43 -9.20
CA HIS A 40 -19.46 18.28 -8.97
C HIS A 40 -19.90 19.74 -9.09
N ASP A 41 -19.64 20.54 -8.05
CA ASP A 41 -20.09 21.94 -7.94
C ASP A 41 -21.60 22.15 -8.16
N GLY A 42 -22.41 21.17 -7.74
CA GLY A 42 -23.88 21.21 -7.89
C GLY A 42 -24.38 20.83 -9.29
N GLU A 43 -23.49 20.44 -10.20
CA GLU A 43 -23.83 19.97 -11.54
C GLU A 43 -23.62 18.45 -11.68
N GLU A 44 -24.58 17.74 -12.28
CA GLU A 44 -24.41 16.34 -12.65
C GLU A 44 -23.43 16.21 -13.82
N LYS A 45 -22.28 15.61 -13.53
CA LYS A 45 -21.22 15.32 -14.50
C LYS A 45 -20.93 13.82 -14.51
N SER A 46 -20.12 13.40 -15.46
CA SER A 46 -19.62 12.03 -15.52
C SER A 46 -18.12 12.01 -15.75
N PHE A 47 -17.41 11.00 -15.28
CA PHE A 47 -15.98 10.85 -15.57
C PHE A 47 -15.64 9.41 -15.91
N PHE A 48 -14.59 9.25 -16.71
CA PHE A 48 -14.02 7.96 -17.03
C PHE A 48 -12.91 7.63 -16.04
N ALA A 49 -12.98 6.46 -15.43
CA ALA A 49 -11.96 5.94 -14.55
C ALA A 49 -11.11 4.89 -15.27
N THR A 50 -9.79 4.98 -15.10
CA THR A 50 -8.89 3.89 -15.43
C THR A 50 -9.02 2.76 -14.40
N GLY A 51 -8.51 1.56 -14.70
CA GLY A 51 -8.58 0.43 -13.77
C GLY A 51 -8.04 0.74 -12.37
N PHE A 52 -6.99 1.56 -12.27
CA PHE A 52 -6.42 1.99 -10.99
C PHE A 52 -7.36 2.90 -10.20
N LEU A 53 -7.98 3.89 -10.86
CA LEU A 53 -8.95 4.77 -10.21
C LEU A 53 -10.24 4.00 -9.85
N ARG A 54 -10.72 3.11 -10.73
CA ARG A 54 -11.87 2.22 -10.47
C ARG A 54 -11.64 1.40 -9.20
N SER A 55 -10.47 0.76 -9.06
CA SER A 55 -10.16 -0.06 -7.88
C SER A 55 -10.22 0.74 -6.58
N LYS A 56 -9.81 2.02 -6.60
CA LYS A 56 -9.97 2.91 -5.44
C LYS A 56 -11.43 3.31 -5.18
N LEU A 57 -12.24 3.40 -6.23
CA LEU A 57 -13.65 3.79 -6.15
C LEU A 57 -14.59 2.62 -5.80
N GLU A 58 -14.17 1.37 -5.94
CA GLU A 58 -15.03 0.18 -5.76
C GLU A 58 -15.60 0.03 -4.34
N GLY A 59 -14.93 0.59 -3.33
CA GLY A 59 -15.42 0.64 -1.95
C GLY A 59 -16.47 1.72 -1.66
N TYR A 60 -16.79 2.57 -2.64
CA TYR A 60 -17.70 3.71 -2.48
C TYR A 60 -18.93 3.55 -3.36
N GLY A 61 -20.10 3.84 -2.80
CA GLY A 61 -21.38 3.76 -3.51
C GLY A 61 -22.04 5.11 -3.71
N LYS A 62 -23.32 5.06 -4.11
CA LYS A 62 -24.15 6.25 -4.28
C LYS A 62 -24.20 7.09 -2.99
N GLY A 63 -24.08 8.40 -3.14
CA GLY A 63 -24.05 9.37 -2.05
C GLY A 63 -22.68 9.54 -1.39
N ALA A 64 -21.66 8.78 -1.81
CA ALA A 64 -20.31 8.95 -1.28
C ALA A 64 -19.69 10.26 -1.75
N LYS A 65 -19.22 11.08 -0.80
CA LYS A 65 -18.56 12.36 -1.05
C LYS A 65 -17.06 12.15 -1.03
N LEU A 66 -16.42 12.30 -2.18
CA LEU A 66 -15.01 12.00 -2.38
C LEU A 66 -14.31 13.23 -2.91
N ASN A 67 -13.09 13.47 -2.45
CA ASN A 67 -12.16 14.36 -3.13
C ASN A 67 -11.21 13.52 -3.99
N ILE A 68 -11.29 13.67 -5.31
CA ILE A 68 -10.44 12.98 -6.26
C ILE A 68 -9.36 13.95 -6.75
N ARG A 69 -8.10 13.60 -6.48
CA ARG A 69 -6.94 14.36 -6.91
C ARG A 69 -6.09 13.52 -7.86
N LYS A 70 -5.77 14.11 -9.01
CA LYS A 70 -4.82 13.54 -9.96
C LYS A 70 -3.44 14.08 -9.61
N GLU A 71 -2.50 13.24 -9.23
CA GLU A 71 -1.15 13.66 -8.83
C GLU A 71 -0.13 13.23 -9.88
N GLU A 72 0.88 14.06 -10.13
CA GLU A 72 2.01 13.67 -10.95
C GLU A 72 3.08 13.03 -10.06
N VAL A 73 3.38 11.77 -10.33
CA VAL A 73 4.40 11.01 -9.62
C VAL A 73 5.70 11.08 -10.41
N SER A 74 6.83 11.18 -9.71
CA SER A 74 8.16 11.25 -10.30
C SER A 74 8.36 10.17 -11.37
N GLY A 75 8.83 10.60 -12.55
CA GLY A 75 8.97 9.74 -13.74
C GLY A 75 7.81 9.82 -14.74
N GLY A 76 7.00 10.89 -14.72
CA GLY A 76 5.93 11.13 -15.69
C GLY A 76 4.72 10.21 -15.54
N LYS A 77 4.58 9.55 -14.38
CA LYS A 77 3.45 8.66 -14.08
C LYS A 77 2.35 9.44 -13.39
N VAL A 78 1.10 9.11 -13.69
CA VAL A 78 -0.06 9.71 -13.02
C VAL A 78 -0.49 8.83 -11.86
N GLY A 79 -0.52 9.42 -10.67
CA GLY A 79 -1.13 8.88 -9.47
C GLY A 79 -2.55 9.40 -9.29
N TRP A 80 -3.37 8.62 -8.58
CA TRP A 80 -4.71 9.04 -8.17
C TRP A 80 -4.79 8.99 -6.66
N ASN A 81 -5.19 10.07 -6.04
CA ASN A 81 -5.49 10.13 -4.62
C ASN A 81 -7.00 10.34 -4.43
N VAL A 82 -7.63 9.53 -3.58
CA VAL A 82 -9.08 9.56 -3.35
C VAL A 82 -9.27 9.65 -1.86
N ILE A 83 -9.72 10.82 -1.40
CA ILE A 83 -9.89 11.12 0.02
C ILE A 83 -11.40 11.22 0.28
N PRO A 84 -12.00 10.32 1.08
CA PRO A 84 -13.39 10.44 1.46
C PRO A 84 -13.61 11.64 2.37
N ALA A 85 -14.72 12.36 2.17
CA ALA A 85 -15.15 13.39 3.10
C ALA A 85 -15.62 12.76 4.42
N GLU A 86 -15.51 13.51 5.52
CA GLU A 86 -15.97 13.08 6.84
C GLU A 86 -17.44 12.65 6.81
N GLY A 87 -17.72 11.43 7.29
CA GLY A 87 -19.06 10.82 7.26
C GLY A 87 -19.42 10.06 5.99
N THR A 88 -18.50 9.87 5.04
CA THR A 88 -18.73 9.06 3.85
C THR A 88 -18.84 7.57 4.20
N ALA A 89 -20.00 6.97 3.95
CA ALA A 89 -20.23 5.55 4.15
C ALA A 89 -19.42 4.73 3.14
N ILE A 90 -18.34 4.10 3.61
CA ILE A 90 -17.61 3.09 2.84
C ILE A 90 -18.50 1.85 2.79
N LYS A 91 -18.85 1.39 1.59
CA LYS A 91 -19.49 0.09 1.42
C LYS A 91 -18.44 -0.96 1.75
N THR A 92 -18.39 -1.39 3.00
CA THR A 92 -17.72 -2.64 3.34
C THR A 92 -18.59 -3.74 2.73
N THR A 93 -18.28 -4.13 1.50
CA THR A 93 -18.78 -5.39 0.93
C THR A 93 -18.15 -6.53 1.72
N LYS A 94 -18.77 -6.82 2.88
CA LYS A 94 -18.77 -8.17 3.43
C LYS A 94 -19.44 -9.06 2.37
N ASP A 95 -18.83 -10.20 2.09
CA ASP A 95 -19.18 -11.19 1.05
C ASP A 95 -18.70 -10.92 -0.39
N VAL A 96 -17.40 -11.09 -0.61
CA VAL A 96 -16.89 -11.72 -1.83
C VAL A 96 -15.99 -12.91 -1.42
N PRO A 97 -16.24 -14.14 -1.91
CA PRO A 97 -15.41 -15.28 -1.57
C PRO A 97 -14.00 -15.07 -2.13
N ALA A 98 -13.03 -14.93 -1.22
CA ALA A 98 -11.58 -15.06 -1.39
C ALA A 98 -11.04 -15.02 -2.84
N MET A 99 -11.24 -13.89 -3.54
CA MET A 99 -10.47 -13.60 -4.74
C MET A 99 -9.11 -13.12 -4.27
N ARG A 100 -8.06 -13.89 -4.60
CA ARG A 100 -6.65 -13.66 -4.24
C ARG A 100 -6.35 -12.17 -4.15
N GLN A 101 -6.27 -11.66 -2.93
CA GLN A 101 -5.81 -10.31 -2.65
C GLN A 101 -4.40 -10.21 -3.23
N GLN A 102 -4.27 -9.52 -4.36
CA GLN A 102 -3.00 -8.94 -4.73
C GLN A 102 -2.67 -7.98 -3.60
N ARG A 103 -1.75 -8.44 -2.73
CA ARG A 103 -1.19 -7.68 -1.62
C ARG A 103 -0.93 -6.27 -2.13
N GLN A 104 -1.67 -5.28 -1.63
CA GLN A 104 -1.26 -3.91 -1.77
C GLN A 104 0.07 -3.85 -1.03
N VAL A 105 1.16 -3.87 -1.79
CA VAL A 105 2.51 -3.72 -1.27
C VAL A 105 2.55 -2.29 -0.73
N THR A 106 2.25 -2.14 0.56
CA THR A 106 2.47 -0.88 1.26
C THR A 106 3.94 -0.53 1.13
N GLN A 107 4.29 0.74 1.26
CA GLN A 107 5.70 1.15 1.18
C GLN A 107 6.57 0.34 2.16
N ASP A 108 6.00 -0.03 3.30
CA ASP A 108 6.58 -0.97 4.27
C ASP A 108 6.81 -2.38 3.71
N ASP A 109 5.87 -2.93 2.93
CA ASP A 109 6.02 -4.25 2.30
C ASP A 109 7.13 -4.26 1.24
N ARG A 110 7.34 -3.15 0.51
CA ARG A 110 8.53 -2.99 -0.36
C ARG A 110 9.82 -2.92 0.44
N THR A 111 9.83 -2.14 1.52
CA THR A 111 11.00 -1.99 2.39
C THR A 111 11.38 -3.33 3.02
N LEU A 112 10.39 -4.10 3.50
CA LEU A 112 10.58 -5.46 4.03
C LEU A 112 11.09 -6.44 2.98
N ASP A 113 10.63 -6.34 1.73
CA ASP A 113 11.10 -7.20 0.63
C ASP A 113 12.57 -6.89 0.27
N ILE A 114 12.91 -5.60 0.20
CA ILE A 114 14.29 -5.13 0.00
C ILE A 114 15.19 -5.61 1.16
N HIS A 115 14.73 -5.50 2.41
CA HIS A 115 15.43 -5.96 3.60
C HIS A 115 15.72 -7.47 3.53
N LYS A 116 14.72 -8.29 3.17
CA LYS A 116 14.88 -9.73 3.01
C LYS A 116 15.86 -10.07 1.89
N GLN A 117 15.76 -9.39 0.75
CA GLN A 117 16.65 -9.62 -0.39
C GLN A 117 18.11 -9.32 -0.04
N VAL A 118 18.36 -8.21 0.67
CA VAL A 118 19.71 -7.82 1.11
C VAL A 118 20.26 -8.81 2.14
N CYS A 119 19.46 -9.18 3.15
CA CYS A 119 19.88 -10.14 4.18
C CYS A 119 20.23 -11.51 3.58
N LEU A 120 19.43 -11.99 2.61
CA LEU A 120 19.70 -13.24 1.92
C LEU A 120 20.99 -13.18 1.10
N LYS A 121 21.21 -12.07 0.37
CA LYS A 121 22.42 -11.87 -0.42
C LYS A 121 23.67 -11.87 0.46
N LEU A 122 23.65 -11.09 1.55
CA LEU A 122 24.77 -11.02 2.50
C LEU A 122 25.01 -12.35 3.22
N ALA A 123 23.94 -13.09 3.56
CA ALA A 123 24.08 -14.42 4.16
C ALA A 123 24.83 -15.38 3.23
N ILE A 124 24.48 -15.40 1.94
CA ILE A 124 25.14 -16.24 0.94
C ILE A 124 26.58 -15.77 0.68
N GLU A 125 26.81 -14.47 0.51
CA GLU A 125 28.17 -13.93 0.30
C GLU A 125 29.09 -14.22 1.51
N SER A 126 28.55 -14.18 2.74
CA SER A 126 29.30 -14.49 3.96
C SER A 126 29.72 -15.96 4.09
N MET A 127 29.10 -16.87 3.34
CA MET A 127 29.44 -18.29 3.33
C MET A 127 30.63 -18.61 2.41
N GLY A 128 31.04 -17.66 1.56
CA GLY A 128 32.10 -17.87 0.58
C GLY A 128 31.66 -18.79 -0.56
N ILE A 129 32.63 -19.28 -1.35
CA ILE A 129 32.37 -20.22 -2.44
C ILE A 129 32.17 -21.61 -1.81
N VAL A 130 30.93 -22.03 -1.68
CA VAL A 130 30.54 -23.35 -1.19
C VAL A 130 30.09 -24.23 -2.35
N GLU A 131 30.61 -25.46 -2.43
CA GLU A 131 30.23 -26.44 -3.46
C GLU A 131 28.78 -26.95 -3.29
N SER A 132 28.22 -26.81 -2.07
CA SER A 132 26.84 -27.15 -1.77
C SER A 132 26.22 -26.10 -0.86
N LEU A 133 24.97 -25.73 -1.17
CA LEU A 133 24.24 -24.72 -0.43
C LEU A 133 23.55 -25.37 0.78
N ASP A 134 24.09 -25.13 1.98
CA ASP A 134 23.42 -25.51 3.22
C ASP A 134 22.31 -24.51 3.55
N ILE A 135 21.07 -24.91 3.23
CA ILE A 135 19.87 -24.10 3.44
C ILE A 135 19.68 -23.76 4.93
N ALA A 136 20.08 -24.63 5.85
CA ALA A 136 19.93 -24.40 7.28
C ALA A 136 20.84 -23.28 7.77
N GLU A 137 22.08 -23.25 7.28
CA GLU A 137 23.06 -22.21 7.61
C GLU A 137 22.71 -20.87 6.94
N VAL A 138 22.27 -20.88 5.67
CA VAL A 138 21.76 -19.68 4.97
C VAL A 138 20.60 -19.06 5.75
N THR A 139 19.64 -19.89 6.17
CA THR A 139 18.46 -19.44 6.92
C THR A 139 18.84 -18.84 8.27
N ARG A 140 19.82 -19.45 8.97
CA ARG A 140 20.31 -18.95 10.26
C ARG A 140 20.93 -17.56 10.14
N ARG A 141 21.81 -17.36 9.14
CA ARG A 141 22.48 -16.08 8.91
C ARG A 141 21.52 -15.01 8.42
N MET A 142 20.59 -15.36 7.52
CA MET A 142 19.56 -14.45 7.04
C MET A 142 18.71 -13.91 8.19
N LYS A 143 18.25 -14.79 9.10
CA LYS A 143 17.46 -14.38 10.28
C LYS A 143 18.24 -13.48 11.24
N ALA A 144 19.53 -13.76 11.46
CA ALA A 144 20.38 -12.92 12.30
C ALA A 144 20.54 -11.50 11.73
N LEU A 145 20.75 -11.38 10.41
CA LEU A 145 20.83 -10.08 9.73
C LEU A 145 19.50 -9.32 9.76
N GLN A 146 18.39 -10.04 9.61
CA GLN A 146 17.06 -9.46 9.70
C GLN A 146 16.77 -8.89 11.10
N LEU A 147 17.15 -9.62 12.16
CA LEU A 147 17.01 -9.16 13.56
C LEU A 147 17.80 -7.87 13.84
N ILE A 148 19.02 -7.77 13.29
CA ILE A 148 19.86 -6.57 13.41
C ILE A 148 19.21 -5.38 12.67
N LEU A 149 18.63 -5.64 11.51
CA LEU A 149 18.02 -4.62 10.65
C LEU A 149 16.68 -4.10 11.19
N ASP A 150 15.91 -4.98 11.83
CA ASP A 150 14.64 -4.65 12.50
C ASP A 150 14.86 -3.97 13.87
N GLY A 151 16.13 -3.84 14.32
CA GLY A 151 16.49 -3.15 15.57
C GLY A 151 16.15 -3.94 16.84
N GLU A 152 15.74 -5.21 16.72
CA GLU A 152 15.38 -6.10 17.82
C GLU A 152 16.60 -6.82 18.40
N VAL A 153 17.73 -6.11 18.48
CA VAL A 153 18.91 -6.60 19.21
C VAL A 153 18.69 -6.26 20.67
N ASP A 154 17.92 -7.09 21.36
CA ASP A 154 18.02 -7.17 22.82
C ASP A 154 19.46 -7.60 23.11
N THR A 155 20.28 -6.62 23.43
CA THR A 155 21.67 -6.86 23.79
C THR A 155 21.59 -7.55 25.13
N PRO A 156 22.06 -8.80 25.32
CA PRO A 156 22.25 -9.29 26.67
C PRO A 156 23.26 -8.36 27.33
N GLU A 157 22.72 -7.52 28.22
CA GLU A 157 23.46 -6.59 29.05
C GLU A 157 24.74 -7.23 29.58
N GLY A 158 25.82 -6.46 29.50
CA GLY A 158 27.02 -6.74 30.24
C GLY A 158 26.64 -6.99 31.70
N LYS A 159 27.07 -8.15 32.22
CA LYS A 159 27.16 -8.34 33.67
C LYS A 159 28.13 -7.30 34.20
N ASN A 160 27.57 -6.16 34.60
CA ASN A 160 28.24 -5.16 35.40
C ASN A 160 28.52 -5.83 36.75
N GLN A 161 29.76 -6.28 36.91
CA GLN A 161 30.27 -6.78 38.17
C GLN A 161 30.31 -5.59 39.13
N ALA A 162 29.23 -5.41 39.87
CA ALA A 162 29.18 -4.54 41.02
C ALA A 162 30.15 -5.10 42.07
N ASN A 163 31.40 -4.66 42.02
CA ASN A 163 32.27 -4.64 43.19
C ASN A 163 31.69 -3.62 44.15
N GLY A 164 30.78 -4.08 45.01
CA GLY A 164 30.48 -3.44 46.29
C GLY A 164 31.29 -4.17 47.35
N ASP A 165 32.44 -3.60 47.68
CA ASP A 165 33.14 -3.89 48.92
C ASP A 165 32.28 -3.43 50.13
N ASP A 166 32.51 -4.13 51.24
CA ASP A 166 32.22 -3.84 52.66
C ASP A 166 31.09 -4.58 53.43
N GLU A 167 31.58 -5.43 54.35
CA GLU A 167 31.10 -5.89 55.69
C GLU A 167 29.85 -6.80 55.80
N LEU A 168 29.88 -7.99 56.44
CA LEU A 168 30.40 -8.34 57.78
C LEU A 168 30.74 -9.86 57.91
N PRO A 169 31.78 -10.28 58.67
CA PRO A 169 31.85 -11.61 59.26
C PRO A 169 31.07 -11.70 60.59
N PHE A 170 30.50 -12.88 60.85
CA PHE A 170 29.92 -13.29 62.14
C PHE A 170 30.97 -13.35 63.26
#